data_AF-A0A355ITC9-F1
#
_entry.id   AF-A0A355ITC9-F1
#
_cell.length_a   1.000
_cell.length_b   1.000
_cell.length_c   1.000
_cell.angle_alpha   90.00
_cell.angle_beta   90.00
_cell.angle_gamma   90.00
#
_symmetry.space_group_name_H-M   'P 1'
#
loop_
_entity.id
_entity.type
_entity.pdbx_description
1 polymer ?
#
loop_
_entity_poly.entity_id
_entity_poly.type
_entity_poly.pdbx_seq_one_letter_code
_entity_poly.pdbx_strand_id
1 'polypeptide(L)' 'MTHKAIHQKKFKTLYQQIAEKHGVTPRYVGKIARLEREPKRSAIGIAIKQELEELASNN' A
#
# COMPACT_ATOMS: atom_id res chain seq x y z
N MET A 1 36.73 -11.83 1.02
CA MET A 1 35.55 -11.90 1.90
C MET A 1 34.34 -11.42 1.12
N THR A 2 33.51 -12.34 0.61
CA THR A 2 32.27 -12.02 -0.10
C THR A 2 31.16 -11.80 0.91
N HIS A 3 30.73 -10.55 1.09
CA HIS A 3 29.52 -10.24 1.85
C HIS A 3 28.32 -10.82 1.10
N LYS A 4 27.89 -12.03 1.49
CA LYS A 4 26.65 -12.62 1.00
C LYS A 4 25.51 -11.81 1.62
N ALA A 5 24.93 -10.91 0.83
CA ALA A 5 23.79 -10.10 1.26
C ALA A 5 22.66 -11.02 1.71
N ILE A 6 22.38 -11.01 3.02
CA ILE A 6 21.25 -11.74 3.60
C ILE A 6 20.00 -11.16 2.93
N HIS A 7 19.40 -11.91 2.00
CA HIS A 7 18.06 -11.65 1.50
C HIS A 7 17.09 -11.89 2.66
N GLN A 8 17.06 -10.96 3.61
CA GLN A 8 15.98 -10.88 4.57
C GLN A 8 14.72 -10.74 3.72
N LYS A 9 13.81 -11.71 3.80
CA LYS A 9 12.44 -11.55 3.31
C LYS A 9 11.92 -10.29 4.00
N LYS A 10 12.02 -9.14 3.33
CA LYS A 10 11.57 -7.87 3.88
C LYS A 10 10.08 -8.04 4.06
N PHE A 11 9.63 -8.17 5.31
CA PHE A 11 8.21 -8.18 5.62
C PHE A 11 7.67 -6.83 5.15
N LYS A 12 6.99 -6.84 4.00
CA LYS A 12 6.39 -5.64 3.44
C LYS A 12 5.14 -5.35 4.25
N THR A 13 5.02 -4.12 4.73
CA THR A 13 3.79 -3.70 5.42
C THR A 13 2.62 -3.73 4.44
N LEU A 14 1.39 -3.83 4.95
CA LEU A 14 0.17 -3.83 4.13
C LEU A 14 0.16 -2.66 3.13
N TYR A 15 0.51 -1.46 3.59
CA TYR A 15 0.62 -0.28 2.74
C TYR A 15 1.73 -0.37 1.70
N GLN A 16 2.85 -1.04 1.99
CA GLN A 16 3.89 -1.28 1.00
C GLN A 16 3.43 -2.27 -0.07
N GLN A 17 2.70 -3.31 0.31
CA GLN A 17 2.16 -4.29 -0.65
C GLN A 17 1.13 -3.64 -1.60
N ILE A 18 0.17 -2.90 -1.05
CA ILE A 18 -0.84 -2.17 -1.83
C ILE A 18 -0.16 -1.12 -2.72
N ALA A 19 0.84 -0.42 -2.19
CA ALA A 19 1.56 0.59 -2.96
C ALA A 19 2.29 0.00 -4.17
N GLU A 20 2.97 -1.14 -4.02
CA GLU A 20 3.64 -1.82 -5.13
C GLU A 20 2.65 -2.34 -6.16
N LYS A 21 1.52 -2.91 -5.73
CA LYS A 21 0.46 -3.42 -6.61
C LYS A 21 -0.10 -2.33 -7.53
N HIS A 22 -0.26 -1.12 -7.00
CA HIS A 22 -0.85 0.02 -7.72
C HIS A 22 0.19 1.00 -8.29
N GLY A 23 1.49 0.72 -8.14
CA GLY A 23 2.57 1.58 -8.63
C GLY A 23 2.62 2.97 -7.96
N VAL A 24 2.21 3.07 -6.69
CA VAL A 24 2.19 4.32 -5.92
C VAL A 24 3.14 4.25 -4.73
N THR A 25 3.20 5.32 -3.93
CA THR A 25 3.99 5.33 -2.70
C THR A 25 3.16 4.81 -1.51
N PRO A 26 3.78 4.12 -0.53
CA PRO A 26 3.10 3.73 0.70
C PRO A 26 2.50 4.92 1.46
N ARG A 27 3.13 6.09 1.37
CA ARG A 27 2.62 7.35 1.92
C ARG A 27 1.31 7.77 1.25
N TYR A 28 1.16 7.56 -0.06
CA TYR A 28 -0.07 7.85 -0.78
C TYR A 28 -1.22 6.97 -0.29
N VAL A 29 -0.96 5.66 -0.15
CA VAL A 29 -1.92 4.70 0.43
C VAL A 29 -2.34 5.12 1.83
N GLY A 30 -1.38 5.48 2.69
CA GLY A 30 -1.66 5.93 4.06
C GLY A 30 -2.50 7.22 4.13
N LYS A 31 -2.33 8.15 3.18
CA LYS A 31 -3.19 9.35 3.09
C LYS A 31 -4.64 9.00 2.75
N ILE A 32 -4.85 7.99 1.90
CA ILE A 32 -6.20 7.50 1.57
C ILE A 32 -6.81 6.80 2.80
N ALA A 33 -6.04 5.90 3.44
CA ALA A 33 -6.49 5.18 4.64
C ALA A 33 -6.91 6.11 5.79
N ARG A 34 -6.21 7.25 5.95
CA ARG A 34 -6.50 8.25 6.99
C ARG A 34 -7.52 9.32 6.56
N LEU A 35 -8.13 9.19 5.38
CA LEU A 35 -9.04 10.19 4.79
C LEU A 35 -8.42 11.59 4.58
N GLU A 36 -7.08 11.72 4.68
CA GLU A 36 -6.33 12.95 4.38
C GLU A 36 -6.36 13.27 2.88
N ARG A 37 -6.65 12.26 2.05
CA ARG A 37 -6.83 12.41 0.61
C ARG A 37 -7.98 11.57 0.12
N GLU A 38 -9.02 12.23 -0.39
CA GLU A 38 -10.15 11.58 -1.01
C GLU A 38 -9.96 11.46 -2.53
N PRO A 39 -9.91 10.25 -3.09
CA PRO A 39 -9.73 10.05 -4.51
C PRO A 39 -11.06 10.25 -5.26
N LYS A 40 -11.30 11.47 -5.76
CA LYS A 40 -12.57 11.82 -6.45
C LYS A 40 -12.63 11.42 -7.93
N ARG A 41 -11.49 11.35 -8.62
CA ARG A 41 -11.42 11.08 -10.08
C ARG A 41 -10.29 10.14 -10.50
N SER A 42 -9.42 9.76 -9.57
CA SER A 42 -8.30 8.89 -9.87
C SER A 42 -8.74 7.44 -9.73
N ALA A 43 -8.77 6.69 -10.83
CA ALA A 43 -9.08 5.26 -10.82
C ALA A 43 -8.19 4.48 -9.83
N ILE A 44 -6.89 4.83 -9.78
CA ILE A 44 -5.91 4.24 -8.85
C ILE A 44 -6.29 4.53 -7.40
N GLY A 45 -6.65 5.78 -7.09
CA GLY A 45 -7.03 6.13 -5.72
C GLY A 45 -8.32 5.43 -5.28
N ILE A 46 -9.30 5.30 -6.18
CA ILE A 46 -10.56 4.59 -5.92
C ILE A 46 -10.27 3.10 -5.64
N ALA A 47 -9.43 2.47 -6.48
CA ALA A 47 -9.05 1.08 -6.29
C ALA A 47 -8.33 0.83 -4.95
N ILE A 48 -7.42 1.75 -4.56
CA ILE A 48 -6.74 1.68 -3.25
C ILE A 48 -7.75 1.81 -2.10
N LYS A 49 -8.72 2.72 -2.20
CA LYS A 49 -9.75 2.91 -1.19
C LYS A 49 -10.59 1.64 -1.01
N GLN A 50 -11.04 1.04 -2.11
CA GLN A 50 -11.82 -0.21 -2.10
C GLN A 50 -11.03 -1.35 -1.45
N GLU A 51 -9.76 -1.54 -1.83
CA GLU A 51 -8.91 -2.59 -1.26
C GLU A 51 -8.69 -2.40 0.26
N LEU A 52 -8.54 -1.16 0.72
CA LEU A 52 -8.46 -0.85 2.15
C LEU A 52 -9.78 -1.13 2.89
N GLU A 53 -10.93 -0.84 2.27
CA GLU A 53 -12.26 -1.13 2.83
C GLU A 53 -12.54 -2.64 2.93
N GLU A 54 -12.12 -3.42 1.92
CA GLU A 54 -12.19 -4.88 1.93
C GLU A 54 -11.31 -5.47 3.04
N LEU A 55 -10.11 -4.94 3.23
CA LEU A 55 -9.19 -5.38 4.29
C LEU A 55 -9.72 -5.04 5.69
N ALA A 56 -10.39 -3.90 5.85
CA ALA A 56 -11.01 -3.51 7.12
C ALA A 56 -12.27 -4.32 7.44
N SER A 57 -13.01 -4.76 6.41
CA SER A 57 -14.27 -5.50 6.55
C SER A 57 -14.08 -7.01 6.78
N ASN A 58 -12.89 -7.55 6.47
CA ASN A 58 -12.53 -8.95 6.68
C ASN A 58 -11.89 -9.23 8.07
N ASN A 59 -12.04 -8.29 9.01
CA ASN A 59 -11.60 -8.37 10.41
C ASN A 59 -12.82 -8.33 11.33
#